data_AF-V4CSA6-F1
#
_entry.id   AF-V4CSA6-F1
#
_cell.length_a   1.000
_cell.length_b   1.000
_cell.length_c   1.000
_cell.angle_alpha   90.00
_cell.angle_beta   90.00
_cell.angle_gamma   90.00
#
_symmetry.space_group_name_H-M   'P 1'
#
loop_
_entity.id
_entity.type
_entity.pdbx_description
1 polymer ?
#
loop_
_entity_poly.entity_id
_entity_poly.type
_entity_poly.pdbx_seq_one_letter_code
_entity_poly.pdbx_strand_id
1 'polypeptide(L)'
;MDKKFNHSEIFPNNPMLMCLCGSSGSGKIHLTFNMLTTPNLLDFDSLYIYTTTPEQSYYQFLKALEYLPKKDVQDLFQYYEEKEEEEVEIKDILDIEGKKPTDKKLFLRKMLMT
;
A
#
# COMPACT_ATOMS: atom_id res chain seq x y z
N MET A 1 -4.58 -30.58 1.21
CA MET A 1 -5.21 -29.67 2.19
C MET A 1 -5.54 -28.40 1.44
N ASP A 2 -6.82 -28.04 1.37
CA ASP A 2 -7.21 -26.79 0.71
C ASP A 2 -6.57 -25.61 1.45
N LYS A 3 -5.89 -24.72 0.71
CA LYS A 3 -5.26 -23.52 1.28
C LYS A 3 -6.40 -22.68 1.86
N LYS A 4 -6.46 -22.56 3.19
CA LYS A 4 -7.44 -21.70 3.86
C LYS A 4 -7.02 -20.25 3.66
N PHE A 5 -7.81 -19.50 2.90
CA PHE A 5 -7.59 -18.08 2.73
C PHE A 5 -8.23 -17.32 3.89
N ASN A 6 -7.61 -16.23 4.32
CA ASN A 6 -8.14 -15.35 5.36
C ASN A 6 -9.47 -14.72 4.91
N HIS A 7 -9.57 -14.47 3.60
CA HIS A 7 -10.73 -13.85 3.00
C HIS A 7 -11.91 -14.80 2.73
N SER A 8 -11.78 -16.11 2.97
CA SER A 8 -12.81 -17.10 2.61
C SER A 8 -14.18 -16.88 3.27
N GLU A 9 -14.24 -16.12 4.38
CA GLU A 9 -15.50 -15.77 5.06
C GLU A 9 -16.23 -14.58 4.42
N ILE A 10 -15.51 -13.75 3.65
CA ILE A 10 -16.02 -12.50 3.07
C ILE A 10 -16.11 -12.60 1.54
N PHE A 11 -15.10 -13.20 0.92
CA PHE A 11 -14.95 -13.34 -0.52
C PHE A 11 -14.94 -14.82 -0.91
N PRO A 12 -15.46 -15.14 -2.10
CA PRO A 12 -15.46 -16.51 -2.57
C PRO A 12 -14.03 -16.94 -2.94
N ASN A 13 -13.75 -18.23 -2.81
CA ASN A 13 -12.41 -18.79 -3.10
C ASN A 13 -12.09 -18.90 -4.60
N ASN A 14 -13.05 -18.60 -5.48
CA ASN A 14 -12.83 -18.54 -6.92
C ASN A 14 -12.37 -17.13 -7.34
N PRO A 15 -11.71 -16.99 -8.50
CA PRO A 15 -11.32 -15.67 -9.01
C PRO A 15 -12.53 -14.73 -9.07
N MET A 16 -12.43 -13.61 -8.36
CA MET A 16 -13.49 -12.61 -8.28
C MET A 16 -13.15 -11.42 -9.17
N LEU A 17 -14.08 -11.06 -10.05
CA LEU A 17 -14.04 -9.77 -10.75
C LEU A 17 -14.70 -8.72 -9.85
N MET A 18 -13.96 -7.67 -9.51
CA MET A 18 -14.45 -6.56 -8.69
C MET A 18 -14.42 -5.25 -9.49
N CYS A 19 -15.52 -4.50 -9.44
CA CYS A 19 -15.64 -3.18 -10.03
C CYS A 19 -16.08 -2.19 -8.95
N LEU A 20 -15.23 -1.19 -8.65
CA LEU A 20 -15.53 -0.13 -7.70
C LEU A 20 -15.95 1.14 -8.44
N CYS A 21 -17.22 1.52 -8.29
CA CYS A 21 -17.82 2.68 -8.96
C CYS A 21 -18.29 3.74 -7.96
N GLY A 22 -18.25 5.02 -8.36
CA GLY A 22 -18.66 6.14 -7.51
C GLY A 22 -18.11 7.47 -8.00
N SER A 23 -18.66 8.58 -7.50
CA SER A 23 -18.22 9.95 -7.85
C SER A 23 -16.75 10.21 -7.50
N SER A 24 -16.13 11.22 -8.13
CA SER A 24 -14.78 11.65 -7.72
C SER A 24 -14.79 12.05 -6.24
N GLY A 25 -13.70 11.75 -5.52
CA GLY A 25 -13.60 12.00 -4.07
C GLY A 25 -14.39 11.03 -3.17
N SER A 26 -15.10 10.03 -3.72
CA SER A 26 -15.91 9.10 -2.91
C SER A 26 -15.11 8.05 -2.14
N GLY A 27 -13.79 8.21 -1.99
CA GLY A 27 -12.94 7.27 -1.25
C GLY A 27 -12.65 5.92 -1.92
N LYS A 28 -12.91 5.76 -3.23
CA LYS A 28 -12.67 4.47 -3.93
C LYS A 28 -11.22 3.98 -3.80
N ILE A 29 -10.26 4.88 -4.03
CA ILE A 29 -8.84 4.55 -3.94
C ILE A 29 -8.46 4.18 -2.51
N HIS A 30 -8.96 4.92 -1.51
CA HIS A 30 -8.73 4.64 -0.10
C HIS A 30 -9.31 3.27 0.31
N LEU A 31 -10.52 2.93 -0.16
CA LEU A 31 -11.11 1.61 0.05
C LEU A 31 -10.26 0.50 -0.57
N THR A 32 -9.84 0.66 -1.83
CA THR A 32 -8.95 -0.31 -2.50
C THR A 32 -7.63 -0.48 -1.74
N PHE A 33 -7.03 0.62 -1.30
CA PHE A 33 -5.80 0.58 -0.51
C PHE A 33 -6.00 -0.22 0.76
N ASN A 34 -7.04 0.08 1.55
CA ASN A 34 -7.34 -0.65 2.79
C ASN A 34 -7.61 -2.13 2.53
N MET A 35 -8.31 -2.49 1.44
CA MET A 35 -8.50 -3.89 1.08
C MET A 35 -7.18 -4.63 0.85
N LEU A 36 -6.21 -3.97 0.19
CA LEU A 36 -4.91 -4.56 -0.11
C LEU A 36 -3.97 -4.58 1.10
N THR A 37 -4.02 -3.57 1.95
CA THR A 37 -3.04 -3.36 3.03
C THR A 37 -3.53 -3.80 4.40
N THR A 38 -4.83 -4.08 4.61
CA THR A 38 -5.31 -4.55 5.91
C THR A 38 -4.84 -5.98 6.15
N PRO A 39 -4.15 -6.26 7.28
CA PRO A 39 -3.72 -7.61 7.62
C PRO A 39 -4.91 -8.59 7.66
N ASN A 40 -4.71 -9.78 7.11
CA ASN A 40 -5.71 -10.86 7.10
C ASN A 40 -7.05 -10.53 6.41
N LEU A 41 -7.13 -9.45 5.61
CA LEU A 41 -8.37 -9.11 4.88
C LEU A 41 -8.42 -9.73 3.48
N LEU A 42 -7.36 -9.57 2.69
CA LEU A 42 -7.27 -10.07 1.31
C LEU A 42 -5.91 -10.72 1.09
N ASP A 43 -5.90 -11.96 0.61
CA ASP A 43 -4.67 -12.68 0.31
C ASP A 43 -4.36 -12.59 -1.18
N PHE A 44 -3.13 -12.24 -1.51
CA PHE A 44 -2.65 -12.22 -2.89
C PHE A 44 -1.17 -12.60 -2.93
N ASP A 45 -0.76 -13.34 -3.96
CA ASP A 45 0.65 -13.71 -4.18
C ASP A 45 1.35 -12.67 -5.07
N SER A 46 0.61 -11.93 -5.90
CA SER A 46 1.14 -10.90 -6.80
C SER A 46 0.13 -9.78 -7.02
N LEU A 47 0.62 -8.54 -7.11
CA LEU A 47 -0.19 -7.34 -7.36
C LEU A 47 0.31 -6.67 -8.65
N TYR A 48 -0.59 -6.50 -9.62
CA TYR A 48 -0.30 -5.82 -10.87
C TYR A 48 -1.11 -4.52 -10.92
N ILE A 49 -0.43 -3.39 -11.10
CA ILE A 49 -1.04 -2.07 -11.19
C ILE A 49 -0.82 -1.53 -12.59
N TYR A 50 -1.92 -1.30 -13.31
CA TYR A 50 -1.91 -0.65 -14.62
C TYR A 50 -2.41 0.78 -14.43
N THR A 51 -1.51 1.75 -14.58
CA THR A 51 -1.82 3.18 -14.41
C THR A 51 -0.98 4.01 -15.38
N THR A 52 -1.52 5.15 -15.80
CA THR A 52 -0.77 6.16 -16.57
C THR A 52 -0.06 7.17 -15.67
N THR A 53 -0.30 7.12 -14.36
CA THR A 53 0.25 8.06 -13.36
C THR A 53 0.90 7.29 -12.19
N PRO A 54 1.98 6.53 -12.45
CA PRO A 54 2.62 5.71 -11.42
C PRO A 54 3.18 6.51 -10.25
N GLU A 55 3.43 7.81 -10.41
CA GLU A 55 4.00 8.71 -9.41
C GLU A 55 3.02 9.09 -8.29
N GLN A 56 1.72 8.79 -8.42
CA GLN A 56 0.76 9.05 -7.36
C GLN A 56 1.14 8.32 -6.07
N SER A 57 1.07 9.03 -4.94
CA SER A 57 1.50 8.57 -3.62
C SER A 57 0.93 7.20 -3.27
N TYR A 58 -0.38 6.99 -3.48
CA TYR A 58 -1.07 5.71 -3.25
C TYR A 58 -0.38 4.52 -3.92
N TYR A 59 0.04 4.64 -5.19
CA TYR A 59 0.71 3.55 -5.89
C TYR A 59 2.13 3.31 -5.38
N GLN A 60 2.83 4.38 -4.96
CA GLN A 60 4.15 4.26 -4.34
C GLN A 60 4.08 3.55 -2.99
N PHE A 61 3.05 3.82 -2.17
CA PHE A 61 2.81 3.06 -0.93
C PHE A 61 2.46 1.60 -1.21
N LEU A 62 1.66 1.30 -2.24
CA LEU A 62 1.41 -0.09 -2.63
C LEU A 62 2.68 -0.81 -3.11
N LYS A 63 3.59 -0.10 -3.81
CA LYS A 63 4.90 -0.66 -4.18
C LYS A 63 5.75 -1.03 -2.97
N ALA A 64 5.60 -0.32 -1.84
CA ALA A 64 6.30 -0.64 -0.61
C ALA A 64 5.93 -2.01 -0.02
N LEU A 65 4.78 -2.60 -0.41
CA LEU A 65 4.38 -3.97 0.00
C LEU A 65 5.34 -5.06 -0.50
N GLU A 66 6.16 -4.78 -1.51
CA GLU A 66 7.22 -5.70 -1.95
C GLU A 66 8.30 -5.90 -0.88
N TYR A 67 8.43 -4.96 0.07
CA TYR A 67 9.55 -4.91 1.01
C TYR A 67 9.11 -4.78 2.47
N LEU A 68 7.93 -4.23 2.71
CA LEU A 68 7.39 -3.97 4.03
C LEU A 68 6.12 -4.80 4.28
N PRO A 69 5.91 -5.28 5.52
CA PRO A 69 4.64 -5.85 5.91
C PRO A 69 3.48 -4.88 5.67
N LYS A 70 2.32 -5.45 5.35
CA LYS A 70 1.03 -4.75 5.21
C LYS A 70 0.76 -3.69 6.29
N LYS A 71 1.00 -4.05 7.56
CA LYS A 71 0.81 -3.16 8.70
C LYS A 71 1.71 -1.92 8.66
N ASP A 72 3.00 -2.11 8.41
CA ASP A 72 3.97 -1.02 8.34
C ASP A 72 3.62 -0.04 7.19
N VAL A 73 3.13 -0.55 6.06
CA VAL A 73 2.65 0.28 4.94
C VAL A 73 1.41 1.10 5.33
N GLN A 74 0.48 0.51 6.10
CA GLN A 74 -0.68 1.25 6.61
C GLN A 74 -0.29 2.36 7.59
N ASP A 75 0.59 2.05 8.54
CA ASP A 75 1.04 3.01 9.55
C ASP A 75 1.74 4.21 8.88
N LEU A 76 2.57 3.95 7.87
CA LEU A 76 3.24 4.99 7.08
C LEU A 76 2.26 5.84 6.26
N PHE A 77 1.26 5.21 5.65
CA PHE A 77 0.25 5.90 4.86
C PHE A 77 -0.65 6.79 5.74
N GLN A 78 -1.05 6.31 6.91
CA GLN A 78 -1.82 7.08 7.88
C GLN A 78 -1.04 8.32 8.35
N TYR A 79 0.25 8.16 8.65
CA TYR A 79 1.11 9.29 9.01
C TYR A 79 1.25 10.31 7.87
N TYR A 80 1.29 9.88 6.60
CA TYR A 80 1.30 10.76 5.44
C TYR A 80 0.02 11.60 5.35
N GLU A 81 -1.15 10.97 5.47
CA GLU A 81 -2.45 11.64 5.38
C GLU A 81 -2.69 12.58 6.59
N GLU A 82 -2.19 12.25 7.77
CA GLU A 82 -2.28 13.13 8.96
C GLU A 82 -1.40 14.39 8.86
N LYS A 83 -0.42 14.41 7.94
CA LYS A 83 0.55 15.49 7.77
C LYS A 83 0.24 16.45 6.63
N GLU A 84 -1.03 16.53 6.21
CA GLU A 84 -1.58 17.25 5.05
C GLU A 84 -1.26 18.78 4.87
N GLU A 85 -0.22 19.36 5.48
CA GLU A 85 0.20 20.77 5.30
C GLU A 85 1.67 21.01 4.88
N GLU A 86 2.55 20.02 4.92
CA GLU A 86 3.88 20.14 4.31
C GLU A 86 3.93 19.29 3.05
N GLU A 87 4.63 19.74 1.99
CA GLU A 87 5.01 18.90 0.84
C GLU A 87 5.97 17.80 1.31
N VAL A 88 5.51 16.89 2.16
CA VAL A 88 6.31 15.80 2.68
C VAL A 88 6.34 14.76 1.58
N GLU A 89 7.42 14.77 0.80
CA GLU A 89 7.65 13.67 -0.14
C GLU A 89 7.75 12.38 0.69
N ILE A 90 7.34 11.24 0.12
CA ILE A 90 7.47 9.93 0.78
C ILE A 90 8.92 9.71 1.29
N LYS A 91 9.90 10.34 0.62
CA LYS A 91 11.31 10.39 1.01
C LYS A 91 11.54 11.00 2.40
N ASP A 92 10.83 12.08 2.73
CA ASP A 92 11.01 12.88 3.93
C ASP A 92 10.34 12.22 5.15
N ILE A 93 9.21 11.52 4.97
CA ILE A 93 8.58 10.69 6.00
C ILE A 93 9.53 9.60 6.51
N LEU A 94 10.30 9.01 5.60
CA LEU A 94 11.14 7.85 5.86
C LEU A 94 12.51 8.24 6.46
N ASP A 95 12.90 9.52 6.37
CA ASP A 95 14.10 10.06 7.02
C ASP A 95 13.85 10.55 8.46
N ILE A 96 12.61 10.95 8.81
CA ILE A 96 12.23 11.46 10.14
C ILE A 96 12.26 10.35 11.21
N GLU A 97 12.00 9.10 10.85
CA GLU A 97 11.71 8.06 11.84
C GLU A 97 12.91 7.54 12.65
N GLY A 98 14.17 7.93 12.36
CA GLY A 98 15.32 7.84 13.29
C GLY A 98 15.60 6.48 13.99
N LYS A 99 14.84 5.43 13.70
CA LYS A 99 14.98 4.09 14.21
C LYS A 99 15.81 3.35 13.18
N LYS A 100 17.05 3.05 13.55
CA LYS A 100 17.99 2.27 12.75
C LYS A 100 17.25 1.07 12.14
N PRO A 101 17.28 0.94 10.82
CA PRO A 101 18.05 -0.18 10.30
C PRO A 101 18.89 0.29 9.12
N THR A 102 20.17 -0.02 9.20
CA THR A 102 21.22 0.33 8.24
C THR A 102 20.87 -0.11 6.81
N ASP A 103 19.89 -1.01 6.65
CA ASP A 103 19.38 -1.52 5.38
C ASP A 103 18.17 -0.76 4.81
N LYS A 104 17.30 -0.13 5.63
CA LYS A 104 16.15 0.68 5.11
C LYS A 104 16.63 1.97 4.44
N LYS A 105 17.72 2.59 4.94
CA LYS A 105 18.29 3.80 4.30
C LYS A 105 18.94 3.52 2.94
N LEU A 106 19.61 2.37 2.79
CA LEU A 106 20.18 1.93 1.51
C LEU A 106 19.08 1.60 0.48
N PHE A 107 17.98 1.03 0.97
CA PHE A 107 16.79 0.68 0.19
C PHE A 107 16.12 1.91 -0.46
N LEU A 108 15.96 3.01 0.29
CA LEU A 108 15.34 4.25 -0.19
C LEU A 108 16.13 4.92 -1.31
N ARG A 109 17.46 4.94 -1.20
CA ARG A 109 18.34 5.49 -2.24
C ARG A 109 18.18 4.77 -3.59
N LYS A 110 17.82 3.49 -3.57
CA LYS A 110 17.66 2.68 -4.78
C LYS A 110 16.29 2.89 -5.43
N MET A 111 15.22 3.01 -4.65
CA MET A 111 13.86 3.24 -5.17
C MET A 111 13.67 4.61 -5.84
N LEU A 112 14.50 5.61 -5.48
CA LEU A 112 14.42 6.98 -5.98
C LEU A 112 15.38 7.29 -7.15
N MET A 113 16.29 6.37 -7.46
CA MET A 113 17.26 6.49 -8.56
C MET A 113 16.96 5.58 -9.76
N THR A 114 15.79 4.91 -9.77
CA THR A 114 15.29 4.11 -10.90
C THR A 114 13.95 4.64 -11.34
#